data_AF-A0A074X169-F1
#
_entry.id   AF-A0A074X169-F1
#
_cell.length_a   1.000
_cell.length_b   1.000
_cell.length_c   1.000
_cell.angle_alpha   90.00
_cell.angle_beta   90.00
_cell.angle_gamma   90.00
#
_symmetry.space_group_name_H-M   'P 1'
#
loop_
_entity.id
_entity.type
_entity.pdbx_description
1 polymer ?
#
loop_
_entity_poly.entity_id
_entity_poly.type
_entity_poly.pdbx_seq_one_letter_code
_entity_poly.pdbx_strand_id
1 'polypeptide(L)'
;MYGFAPDGNLLGGPISNLYKYVDEFGSAPEIKARVDVLAITPSTAVVRVDMEGDGAGVDYTDFHTLLKFEGKWEIIAKVFHAYE
;
A
#
# COMPACT_ATOMS: atom_id res chain seq x y z
N MET A 1 0.21 1.02 8.72
CA MET A 1 -0.63 0.30 7.75
C MET A 1 -1.50 -0.69 8.50
N TYR A 2 -2.66 -1.04 7.93
CA TYR A 2 -3.53 -2.08 8.49
C TYR A 2 -4.07 -2.96 7.38
N GLY A 3 -4.08 -4.26 7.59
CA GLY A 3 -4.67 -5.25 6.69
C GLY A 3 -4.47 -6.65 7.26
N PHE A 4 -5.02 -7.65 6.59
CA PHE A 4 -4.79 -9.04 6.93
C PHE A 4 -3.77 -9.62 5.96
N ALA A 5 -2.79 -10.36 6.50
CA ALA A 5 -1.90 -11.16 5.68
C ALA A 5 -2.65 -12.36 5.07
N PRO A 6 -2.09 -13.08 4.08
CA PRO A 6 -2.73 -14.26 3.49
C PRO A 6 -3.10 -15.35 4.50
N ASP A 7 -2.39 -15.44 5.63
CA ASP A 7 -2.69 -16.37 6.72
C ASP A 7 -3.83 -15.91 7.66
N GLY A 8 -4.46 -14.78 7.36
CA GLY A 8 -5.54 -14.17 8.14
C GLY A 8 -5.08 -13.39 9.37
N ASN A 9 -3.78 -13.28 9.64
CA ASN A 9 -3.28 -12.50 10.75
C ASN A 9 -3.38 -10.99 10.47
N LEU A 10 -3.83 -10.24 11.48
CA LEU A 10 -3.84 -8.77 11.39
C LEU A 10 -2.42 -8.21 11.40
N LEU A 11 -2.02 -7.59 10.30
CA LEU A 11 -0.81 -6.78 10.19
C LEU A 11 -1.18 -5.30 10.35
N GLY A 12 -1.06 -4.82 11.59
CA GLY A 12 -1.38 -3.46 11.97
C GLY A 12 -0.20 -2.69 12.56
N GLY A 13 -0.21 -1.37 12.41
CA GLY A 13 0.65 -0.48 13.19
C GLY A 13 1.53 0.47 12.35
N PRO A 14 2.75 0.81 12.84
CA PRO A 14 3.58 1.84 12.25
C PRO A 14 4.04 1.49 10.83
N ILE A 15 4.40 2.50 10.05
CA ILE A 15 4.90 2.31 8.68
C ILE A 15 6.19 1.48 8.61
N SER A 16 6.96 1.42 9.71
CA SER A 16 8.16 0.58 9.80
C SER A 16 7.90 -0.92 9.59
N ASN A 17 6.66 -1.39 9.78
CA ASN A 17 6.29 -2.77 9.43
C ASN A 17 6.38 -3.00 7.90
N LEU A 18 5.98 -2.02 7.10
CA LEU A 18 6.13 -2.09 5.64
C LEU A 18 7.60 -2.10 5.23
N TYR A 19 8.42 -1.26 5.86
CA TYR A 19 9.84 -1.18 5.53
C TYR A 19 10.55 -2.50 5.83
N LYS A 20 10.27 -3.12 6.99
CA LYS A 20 10.80 -4.45 7.31
C LYS A 20 10.37 -5.51 6.31
N TYR A 21 9.11 -5.48 5.88
CA TYR A 21 8.60 -6.41 4.87
C TYR A 21 9.36 -6.25 3.54
N VAL A 22 9.57 -5.01 3.07
CA VAL A 22 10.36 -4.74 1.86
C VAL A 22 11.83 -5.16 2.03
N ASP A 23 12.42 -4.92 3.20
CA ASP A 23 13.79 -5.36 3.50
C ASP A 23 13.93 -6.89 3.51
N GLU A 24 12.88 -7.61 3.93
CA GLU A 24 12.84 -9.07 4.01
C GLU A 24 12.67 -9.74 2.64
N PHE A 25 11.67 -9.32 1.86
CA PHE A 25 11.30 -9.96 0.59
C PHE A 25 12.03 -9.36 -0.62
N GLY A 26 12.54 -8.13 -0.51
CA GLY A 26 13.37 -7.50 -1.53
C GLY A 26 12.63 -7.11 -2.81
N SER A 27 13.39 -7.08 -3.91
CA SER A 27 12.92 -6.59 -5.20
C SER A 27 11.86 -7.49 -5.83
N ALA A 28 10.83 -6.88 -6.41
CA ALA A 28 9.80 -7.55 -7.20
C ALA A 28 9.91 -7.15 -8.69
N PRO A 29 10.82 -7.77 -9.48
CA PRO A 29 11.12 -7.30 -10.84
C PRO A 29 9.95 -7.46 -11.83
N GLU A 30 9.06 -8.41 -11.58
CA GLU A 30 7.91 -8.72 -12.44
C GLU A 30 6.59 -8.10 -11.92
N ILE A 31 6.66 -7.26 -10.88
CA ILE A 31 5.48 -6.68 -10.26
C ILE A 31 4.68 -5.86 -11.26
N LYS A 32 3.36 -6.02 -11.23
CA LYS A 32 2.44 -5.15 -11.99
C LYS A 32 1.63 -4.34 -11.01
N ALA A 33 1.57 -3.03 -11.23
CA ALA A 33 0.77 -2.14 -10.41
C ALA A 33 -0.14 -1.28 -11.28
N ARG A 34 -1.39 -1.15 -10.86
CA ARG A 34 -2.36 -0.20 -11.39
C ARG A 34 -2.67 0.81 -10.30
N VAL A 35 -2.57 2.09 -10.62
CA VAL A 35 -2.85 3.20 -9.70
C VAL A 35 -4.07 3.96 -10.19
N ASP A 36 -5.12 4.00 -9.38
CA ASP A 36 -6.34 4.77 -9.65
C ASP A 36 -6.54 5.84 -8.57
N VAL A 37 -6.69 7.11 -8.97
CA VAL A 37 -7.13 8.18 -8.06
C VAL A 37 -8.65 8.10 -7.94
N LEU A 38 -9.14 7.66 -6.78
CA LEU A 38 -10.58 7.46 -6.55
C LEU A 38 -11.30 8.77 -6.22
N ALA A 39 -10.64 9.65 -5.46
CA ALA A 39 -11.16 10.96 -5.09
C ALA A 39 -10.02 11.93 -4.80
N ILE A 40 -10.22 13.20 -5.14
CA ILE A 40 -9.23 14.26 -4.91
C ILE A 40 -9.91 15.60 -4.59
N THR A 41 -9.34 16.32 -3.64
CA THR A 41 -9.61 17.73 -3.33
C THR A 41 -8.32 18.55 -3.53
N PRO A 42 -8.31 19.88 -3.31
CA PRO A 42 -7.07 20.64 -3.38
C PRO A 42 -5.94 20.16 -2.46
N SER A 43 -6.28 19.49 -1.34
CA SER A 43 -5.30 19.08 -0.31
C SER A 43 -5.43 17.65 0.20
N THR A 44 -6.42 16.86 -0.22
CA THR A 44 -6.57 15.45 0.17
C THR A 44 -6.82 14.55 -1.04
N ALA A 45 -6.42 13.28 -0.96
CA ALA A 45 -6.76 12.29 -1.97
C ALA A 45 -6.93 10.88 -1.39
N VAL A 46 -7.71 10.05 -2.09
CA VAL A 46 -7.78 8.60 -1.87
C VAL A 46 -7.33 7.91 -3.15
N VAL A 47 -6.34 7.04 -3.03
CA VAL A 47 -5.72 6.35 -4.16
C VAL A 47 -5.79 4.85 -3.92
N ARG A 48 -6.30 4.11 -4.91
CA ARG A 48 -6.23 2.65 -4.95
C ARG A 48 -4.98 2.23 -5.72
N VAL A 49 -4.28 1.23 -5.19
CA VAL A 49 -3.21 0.53 -5.91
C VAL A 49 -3.57 -0.95 -5.94
N ASP A 50 -3.87 -1.48 -7.12
CA ASP A 50 -3.96 -2.92 -7.34
C ASP A 50 -2.57 -3.40 -7.78
N MET A 51 -2.07 -4.45 -7.14
CA MET A 51 -0.69 -4.93 -7.27
C MET A 51 -0.69 -6.44 -7.44
N GLU A 52 0.05 -6.93 -8.44
CA GLU A 52 0.21 -8.36 -8.75
C GLU A 52 1.69 -8.75 -8.62
N GLY A 53 1.98 -9.79 -7.83
CA GLY A 53 3.30 -10.38 -7.67
C GLY A 53 4.32 -9.47 -7.00
N ASP A 54 4.09 -9.12 -5.73
CA ASP A 54 5.08 -8.38 -4.93
C ASP A 54 6.36 -9.18 -4.64
N GLY A 55 7.23 -8.70 -3.75
CA GLY A 55 8.50 -9.39 -3.42
C GLY A 55 8.30 -10.80 -2.84
N ALA A 56 7.15 -11.06 -2.22
CA ALA A 56 6.75 -12.38 -1.72
C ALA A 56 5.90 -13.16 -2.74
N GLY A 57 5.62 -12.58 -3.92
CA GLY A 57 4.71 -13.13 -4.93
C GLY A 57 3.24 -12.99 -4.57
N VAL A 58 2.89 -12.08 -3.65
CA VAL A 58 1.52 -11.87 -3.16
C VAL A 58 0.86 -10.72 -3.91
N ASP A 59 -0.44 -10.88 -4.17
CA ASP A 59 -1.27 -9.88 -4.81
C ASP A 59 -2.00 -9.03 -3.76
N TYR A 60 -2.15 -7.73 -4.02
CA TYR A 60 -2.74 -6.78 -3.08
C TYR A 60 -3.70 -5.80 -3.74
N THR A 61 -4.70 -5.37 -2.97
CA THR A 61 -5.37 -4.07 -3.18
C THR A 61 -5.06 -3.17 -1.99
N ASP A 62 -4.38 -2.06 -2.26
CA ASP A 62 -4.08 -1.01 -1.29
C ASP A 62 -5.02 0.18 -1.46
N PHE A 63 -5.43 0.79 -0.34
CA PHE A 63 -6.03 2.12 -0.30
C PHE A 63 -5.16 3.06 0.51
N HIS A 64 -4.66 4.09 -0.16
CA HIS A 64 -3.86 5.16 0.42
C HIS A 64 -4.71 6.40 0.62
N THR A 65 -4.61 7.01 1.80
CA THR A 65 -5.08 8.39 2.00
C THR A 65 -3.88 9.33 1.99
N LEU A 66 -3.97 10.39 1.20
CA LEU A 66 -2.89 11.35 1.01
C LEU A 66 -3.30 12.74 1.49
N LEU A 67 -2.30 13.49 1.97
CA LEU A 67 -2.40 14.90 2.31
C LEU A 67 -1.40 15.70 1.46
N LYS A 68 -1.79 16.86 0.95
CA LYS A 68 -0.88 17.79 0.30
C LYS A 68 -0.27 18.74 1.34
N PHE A 69 0.99 18.52 1.69
CA PHE A 69 1.75 19.34 2.62
C PHE A 69 2.85 20.09 1.87
N GLU A 70 2.93 21.42 2.04
CA GLU A 70 3.93 22.28 1.37
C GLU A 70 4.02 22.06 -0.16
N GLY A 71 2.86 21.82 -0.79
CA GLY A 71 2.77 21.60 -2.24
C GLY A 71 3.07 20.16 -2.70
N LYS A 72 3.47 19.26 -1.81
CA LYS A 72 3.79 17.85 -2.10
C LYS A 72 2.71 16.91 -1.54
N TRP A 73 2.41 15.86 -2.29
CA TRP A 73 1.47 14.82 -1.84
C TRP A 73 2.23 13.77 -1.03
N GLU A 74 1.76 13.52 0.19
CA GLU A 74 2.33 12.54 1.12
C GLU A 74 1.27 11.52 1.52
N ILE A 75 1.66 10.24 1.60
CA ILE A 75 0.81 9.16 2.11
C ILE A 75 0.80 9.24 3.64
N ILE A 76 -0.38 9.41 4.24
CA ILE A 76 -0.53 9.51 5.70
C ILE A 76 -1.11 8.24 6.33
N ALA A 77 -1.84 7.44 5.55
CA ALA A 77 -2.33 6.13 5.96
C ALA A 77 -2.51 5.20 4.76
N LYS A 78 -2.43 3.91 5.06
CA LYS A 78 -2.58 2.79 4.12
C LYS A 78 -3.39 1.70 4.80
N VAL A 79 -4.45 1.23 4.13
CA VAL A 79 -5.04 -0.08 4.40
C VAL A 79 -4.87 -0.98 3.19
N PHE A 80 -4.83 -2.29 3.40
CA PHE A 80 -4.65 -3.25 2.31
C PHE A 80 -5.48 -4.52 2.50
N HIS A 81 -5.71 -5.20 1.40
CA HIS A 81 -6.19 -6.56 1.33
C HIS A 81 -5.16 -7.39 0.56
N ALA A 82 -4.67 -8.47 1.17
CA ALA A 82 -3.84 -9.47 0.50
C ALA A 82 -4.76 -10.55 -0.08
N TYR A 83 -4.54 -10.94 -1.33
CA TYR A 83 -5.24 -12.05 -1.96
C TYR A 83 -4.47 -13.37 -1.70
N GLU A 84 -5.19 -14.48 -1.68
CA GLU A 84 -4.63 -15.84 -1.53
C GLU A 84 -3.82 -16.29 -2.75
#